data_AF-A0A2E3HR17-F1
#
_entry.id   AF-A0A2E3HR17-F1
#
_cell.length_a   1.000
_cell.length_b   1.000
_cell.length_c   1.000
_cell.angle_alpha   90.00
_cell.angle_beta   90.00
_cell.angle_gamma   90.00
#
_symmetry.space_group_name_H-M   'P 1'
#
loop_
_entity.id
_entity.type
_entity.pdbx_description
1 polymer ?
#
loop_
_entity_poly.entity_id
_entity_poly.type
_entity_poly.pdbx_seq_one_letter_code
_entity_poly.pdbx_strand_id
1 'polypeptide(L)'
;MIVETFNKVGLKAYMYSFTFSLAVIFLINYCKHHKDWNINNIFEILILWIIFAFFTFFVSFLQSKKSSSKLSGIHLLTFPLIFLFFPNGPGLAFSKIVIGLILVYSEHIFVKALFSKSKNKYLFDLSIFISIIVLFNIALLIFYVFPIIVVFKQKLYDIKSLIAFLFPILLIPFIFYSLPSIVPYDLFGLANNTFNIQPWGYSDLTNGDWIWFVILSVSIYVTIFIRPKGNEKSSAFLFMTIWLYLSFFIGFLGLNLDQERWLLGFVPAAFFFGVFIENMKSDHLKNSVIFLAAIFMVIFKLFDFEIL
;
A
#
# COMPACT_ATOMS: atom_id res chain seq x y z
N MET A 1 25.45 -10.52 5.18
CA MET A 1 24.62 -11.31 6.11
C MET A 1 23.11 -11.07 5.95
N ILE A 2 22.58 -9.85 6.14
CA ILE A 2 21.12 -9.59 6.01
C ILE A 2 20.67 -9.75 4.54
N VAL A 3 21.25 -8.98 3.62
CA VAL A 3 20.88 -8.99 2.19
C VAL A 3 21.06 -10.35 1.54
N GLU A 4 22.09 -11.11 1.90
CA GLU A 4 22.33 -12.47 1.39
C GLU A 4 21.16 -13.42 1.67
N THR A 5 20.48 -13.24 2.80
CA THR A 5 19.31 -14.02 3.19
C THR A 5 18.08 -13.70 2.31
N PHE A 6 18.07 -12.51 1.71
CA PHE A 6 16.99 -11.98 0.88
C PHE A 6 17.34 -11.94 -0.62
N ASN A 7 18.46 -12.56 -1.04
CA ASN A 7 18.86 -12.63 -2.46
C ASN A 7 17.86 -13.39 -3.33
N LYS A 8 17.09 -14.34 -2.75
CA LYS A 8 16.01 -15.05 -3.43
C LYS A 8 14.75 -15.05 -2.56
N VAL A 9 13.59 -14.95 -3.20
CA VAL A 9 12.30 -15.20 -2.54
C VAL A 9 12.20 -16.70 -2.25
N GLY A 10 12.24 -17.07 -0.98
CA GLY A 10 12.18 -18.45 -0.53
C GLY A 10 11.71 -18.53 0.93
N LEU A 11 11.50 -19.74 1.44
CA LEU A 11 10.94 -19.97 2.78
C LEU A 11 11.74 -19.24 3.86
N LYS A 12 13.08 -19.26 3.76
CA LYS A 12 13.99 -18.53 4.66
C LYS A 12 13.69 -17.03 4.67
N ALA A 13 13.58 -16.39 3.51
CA ALA A 13 13.27 -14.96 3.41
C ALA A 13 11.90 -14.60 4.00
N TYR A 14 10.88 -15.45 3.79
CA TYR A 14 9.57 -15.27 4.42
C TYR A 14 9.64 -15.38 5.94
N MET A 15 10.33 -16.39 6.47
CA MET A 15 10.49 -16.54 7.92
C MET A 15 11.14 -15.30 8.54
N TYR A 16 12.26 -14.82 8.00
CA TYR A 16 12.91 -13.63 8.55
C TYR A 16 12.06 -12.36 8.40
N SER A 17 11.36 -12.19 7.29
CA SER A 17 10.43 -11.08 7.10
C SER A 17 9.30 -11.09 8.13
N PHE A 18 8.68 -12.27 8.37
CA PHE A 18 7.60 -12.42 9.33
C PHE A 18 8.07 -12.33 10.79
N THR A 19 9.25 -12.84 11.12
CA THR A 19 9.83 -12.64 12.44
C THR A 19 10.17 -11.17 12.67
N PHE A 20 10.69 -10.48 11.65
CA PHE A 20 10.98 -9.06 11.75
C PHE A 20 9.69 -8.22 11.86
N SER A 21 8.64 -8.55 11.10
CA SER A 21 7.34 -7.88 11.25
C SER A 21 6.74 -8.08 12.63
N LEU A 22 6.87 -9.28 13.23
CA LEU A 22 6.44 -9.53 14.60
C LEU A 22 7.18 -8.63 15.59
N ALA A 23 8.50 -8.52 15.46
CA ALA A 23 9.31 -7.66 16.32
C ALA A 23 8.92 -6.18 16.18
N VAL A 24 8.67 -5.71 14.95
CA VAL A 24 8.24 -4.33 14.69
C VAL A 24 6.85 -4.07 15.29
N ILE A 25 5.87 -4.95 15.07
CA ILE A 25 4.52 -4.81 15.62
C ILE A 25 4.56 -4.85 17.15
N PHE A 26 5.34 -5.75 17.73
CA PHE A 26 5.55 -5.84 19.17
C PHE A 26 6.10 -4.53 19.72
N LEU A 27 7.18 -4.01 19.12
CA LEU A 27 7.78 -2.73 19.53
C LEU A 27 6.77 -1.58 19.47
N ILE A 28 6.03 -1.47 18.36
CA ILE A 28 5.05 -0.39 18.17
C ILE A 28 3.94 -0.50 19.21
N ASN A 29 3.39 -1.70 19.44
CA ASN A 29 2.32 -1.89 20.41
C ASN A 29 2.82 -1.63 21.83
N TYR A 30 4.03 -2.10 22.17
CA TYR A 30 4.71 -1.77 23.42
C TYR A 30 4.84 -0.27 23.59
N CYS A 31 5.28 0.47 22.57
CA CYS A 31 5.39 1.92 22.65
C CYS A 31 4.06 2.60 22.95
N LYS A 32 3.00 2.18 22.25
CA LYS A 32 1.64 2.72 22.43
C LYS A 32 1.06 2.47 23.83
N HIS A 33 1.36 1.32 24.43
CA HIS A 33 0.68 0.87 25.65
C HIS A 33 1.64 0.68 26.83
N HIS A 34 2.81 1.31 26.83
CA HIS A 34 3.83 1.05 27.85
C HIS A 34 3.34 1.37 29.29
N LYS A 35 2.47 2.38 29.46
CA LYS A 35 1.89 2.76 30.76
C LYS A 35 0.78 1.79 31.23
N ASP A 36 0.04 1.20 30.29
CA ASP A 36 -1.17 0.41 30.53
C ASP A 36 -1.05 -1.02 29.95
N TRP A 37 0.16 -1.59 30.00
CA TRP A 37 0.45 -2.86 29.36
C TRP A 37 -0.36 -4.02 29.98
N ASN A 38 -1.10 -4.73 29.15
CA ASN A 38 -1.94 -5.85 29.57
C ASN A 38 -1.79 -7.06 28.63
N ILE A 39 -2.27 -8.23 29.07
CA ILE A 39 -2.28 -9.47 28.29
C ILE A 39 -3.12 -9.34 27.00
N ASN A 40 -4.14 -8.47 27.01
CA ASN A 40 -4.95 -8.17 25.82
C ASN A 40 -4.12 -7.58 24.67
N ASN A 41 -3.03 -6.86 25.00
CA ASN A 41 -2.09 -6.33 24.01
C ASN A 41 -1.38 -7.44 23.24
N ILE A 42 -1.11 -8.59 23.88
CA ILE A 42 -0.50 -9.75 23.22
C ILE A 42 -1.43 -10.29 22.14
N PHE A 43 -2.73 -10.40 22.43
CA PHE A 43 -3.72 -10.83 21.44
C PHE A 43 -3.82 -9.83 20.28
N GLU A 44 -3.83 -8.53 20.57
CA GLU A 44 -3.82 -7.49 19.54
C GLU A 44 -2.57 -7.61 18.63
N ILE A 45 -1.38 -7.76 19.22
CA ILE A 45 -0.12 -7.95 18.49
C ILE A 45 -0.20 -9.15 17.56
N LEU A 46 -0.71 -10.28 18.04
CA LEU A 46 -0.83 -11.50 17.24
C LEU A 46 -1.81 -11.33 16.09
N ILE A 47 -2.98 -10.70 16.33
CA ILE A 47 -3.97 -10.44 15.28
C ILE A 47 -3.39 -9.52 14.22
N LEU A 48 -2.77 -8.39 14.62
CA LEU A 48 -2.14 -7.45 13.71
C LEU A 48 -1.00 -8.11 12.93
N TRP A 49 -0.21 -8.97 13.57
CA TRP A 49 0.86 -9.72 12.92
C TRP A 49 0.33 -10.70 11.88
N ILE A 50 -0.73 -11.45 12.18
CA ILE A 50 -1.35 -12.37 11.21
C ILE A 50 -1.87 -11.59 10.00
N ILE A 51 -2.56 -10.47 10.22
CA ILE A 51 -3.07 -9.62 9.14
C ILE A 51 -1.91 -9.08 8.29
N PHE A 52 -0.86 -8.56 8.92
CA PHE A 52 0.30 -8.01 8.22
C PHE A 52 1.10 -9.08 7.47
N ALA A 53 1.28 -10.26 8.05
CA ALA A 53 1.95 -11.39 7.43
C ALA A 53 1.16 -11.89 6.21
N PHE A 54 -0.17 -12.03 6.35
CA PHE A 54 -1.06 -12.39 5.25
C PHE A 54 -1.01 -11.35 4.12
N PHE A 55 -1.06 -10.05 4.47
CA PHE A 55 -0.93 -8.96 3.52
C PHE A 55 0.41 -9.04 2.75
N THR A 56 1.52 -9.17 3.47
CA THR A 56 2.88 -9.26 2.89
C THR A 56 3.02 -10.50 2.00
N PHE A 57 2.46 -11.63 2.43
CA PHE A 57 2.40 -12.86 1.64
C PHE A 57 1.62 -12.64 0.35
N PHE A 58 0.44 -12.03 0.41
CA PHE A 58 -0.40 -11.78 -0.75
C PHE A 58 0.28 -10.88 -1.79
N VAL A 59 0.90 -9.78 -1.35
CA VAL A 59 1.65 -8.88 -2.23
C VAL A 59 2.80 -9.61 -2.91
N SER A 60 3.61 -10.33 -2.12
CA SER A 60 4.75 -11.09 -2.64
C SER A 60 4.32 -12.21 -3.59
N PHE A 61 3.24 -12.91 -3.27
CA PHE A 61 2.68 -13.98 -4.10
C PHE A 61 2.25 -13.44 -5.48
N LEU A 62 1.48 -12.35 -5.51
CA LEU A 62 1.03 -11.74 -6.77
C LEU A 62 2.20 -11.24 -7.61
N GLN A 63 3.20 -10.63 -6.97
CA GLN A 63 4.37 -10.11 -7.68
C GLN A 63 5.32 -11.23 -8.15
N SER A 64 5.40 -12.38 -7.46
CA SER A 64 6.17 -13.55 -7.89
C SER A 64 5.55 -14.34 -9.05
N LYS A 65 4.21 -14.39 -9.13
CA LYS A 65 3.48 -15.01 -10.27
C LYS A 65 3.63 -14.23 -11.58
N LYS A 66 4.11 -12.99 -11.50
CA LYS A 66 4.40 -12.15 -12.65
C LYS A 66 5.74 -12.60 -13.25
N SER A 67 5.74 -13.25 -14.41
CA SER A 67 6.98 -13.68 -15.09
C SER A 67 7.91 -12.52 -15.46
N SER A 68 7.47 -11.27 -15.26
CA SER A 68 8.23 -10.07 -15.57
C SER A 68 8.73 -9.25 -14.39
N SER A 69 8.22 -9.29 -13.16
CA SER A 69 8.87 -8.59 -12.03
C SER A 69 9.21 -9.55 -10.92
N LYS A 70 10.39 -10.16 -10.99
CA LYS A 70 10.98 -10.77 -9.79
C LYS A 70 11.17 -9.65 -8.77
N LEU A 71 10.27 -9.56 -7.79
CA LEU A 71 10.65 -8.96 -6.52
C LEU A 71 11.92 -9.68 -6.07
N SER A 72 12.98 -8.93 -5.86
CA SER A 72 14.07 -9.43 -5.03
C SER A 72 13.51 -9.71 -3.64
N GLY A 73 14.03 -10.73 -2.94
CA GLY A 73 13.62 -10.99 -1.56
C GLY A 73 13.81 -9.76 -0.65
N ILE A 74 14.65 -8.79 -1.05
CA ILE A 74 14.84 -7.51 -0.37
C ILE A 74 13.50 -6.79 -0.15
N HIS A 75 12.56 -6.89 -1.07
CA HIS A 75 11.25 -6.26 -0.91
C HIS A 75 10.40 -6.90 0.19
N LEU A 76 10.60 -8.19 0.51
CA LEU A 76 9.99 -8.80 1.70
C LEU A 76 10.51 -8.19 3.00
N LEU A 77 11.75 -7.69 3.02
CA LEU A 77 12.31 -6.99 4.17
C LEU A 77 11.86 -5.53 4.22
N THR A 78 11.57 -4.89 3.09
CA THR A 78 11.14 -3.49 3.09
C THR A 78 9.73 -3.27 3.63
N PHE A 79 8.81 -4.23 3.52
CA PHE A 79 7.49 -4.13 4.16
C PHE A 79 7.57 -3.89 5.68
N PRO A 80 8.16 -4.80 6.48
CA PRO A 80 8.28 -4.59 7.92
C PRO A 80 9.18 -3.39 8.27
N LEU A 81 10.23 -3.15 7.48
CA LEU A 81 11.09 -2.00 7.69
C LEU A 81 10.29 -0.69 7.53
N ILE A 82 9.55 -0.51 6.45
CA ILE A 82 8.74 0.69 6.18
C ILE A 82 7.57 0.81 7.15
N PHE A 83 7.06 -0.32 7.66
CA PHE A 83 6.06 -0.30 8.72
C PHE A 83 6.63 0.29 10.03
N LEU A 84 7.92 0.07 10.32
CA LEU A 84 8.59 0.73 11.45
C LEU A 84 8.68 2.26 11.27
N PHE A 85 8.86 2.75 10.03
CA PHE A 85 8.85 4.19 9.69
C PHE A 85 7.46 4.82 9.67
N PHE A 86 6.40 4.01 9.69
CA PHE A 86 5.04 4.51 9.52
C PHE A 86 4.61 5.36 10.74
N PRO A 87 3.94 6.50 10.53
CA PRO A 87 3.37 7.31 11.61
C PRO A 87 2.20 6.53 12.18
N ASN A 88 2.42 5.87 13.31
CA ASN A 88 1.43 4.96 13.88
C ASN A 88 0.38 5.77 14.64
N GLY A 89 -0.66 6.21 13.93
CA GLY A 89 -1.92 6.65 14.54
C GLY A 89 -2.60 5.53 15.35
N PRO A 90 -3.74 5.83 16.01
CA PRO A 90 -4.44 4.89 16.86
C PRO A 90 -5.26 3.89 16.04
N GLY A 91 -4.61 2.80 15.61
CA GLY A 91 -5.27 1.63 15.04
C GLY A 91 -4.84 1.32 13.61
N LEU A 92 -5.33 0.18 13.11
CA LEU A 92 -5.25 -0.25 11.72
C LEU A 92 -6.69 -0.36 11.22
N ALA A 93 -7.14 0.59 10.41
CA ALA A 93 -8.49 0.58 9.86
C ALA A 93 -8.65 -0.57 8.86
N PHE A 94 -9.52 -1.52 9.17
CA PHE A 94 -9.79 -2.69 8.32
C PHE A 94 -10.14 -2.30 6.87
N SER A 95 -10.94 -1.24 6.69
CA SER A 95 -11.30 -0.71 5.37
C SER A 95 -10.09 -0.33 4.53
N LYS A 96 -9.05 0.26 5.12
CA LYS A 96 -7.84 0.67 4.41
C LYS A 96 -6.95 -0.51 4.03
N ILE A 97 -6.91 -1.55 4.84
CA ILE A 97 -6.24 -2.82 4.50
C ILE A 97 -6.92 -3.45 3.28
N VAL A 98 -8.25 -3.49 3.28
CA VAL A 98 -9.05 -3.99 2.16
C VAL A 98 -8.78 -3.19 0.89
N ILE A 99 -8.79 -1.85 0.96
CA ILE A 99 -8.43 -0.98 -0.18
C ILE A 99 -7.03 -1.32 -0.71
N GLY A 100 -6.04 -1.45 0.18
CA GLY A 100 -4.68 -1.82 -0.17
C GLY A 100 -4.60 -3.15 -0.91
N LEU A 101 -5.29 -4.20 -0.42
CA LEU A 101 -5.36 -5.51 -1.08
C LEU A 101 -6.01 -5.42 -2.47
N ILE A 102 -7.11 -4.67 -2.60
CA ILE A 102 -7.78 -4.48 -3.89
C ILE A 102 -6.86 -3.74 -4.87
N LEU A 103 -6.11 -2.72 -4.43
CA LEU A 103 -5.16 -1.99 -5.28
C LEU A 103 -3.99 -2.85 -5.75
N VAL A 104 -3.43 -3.70 -4.87
CA VAL A 104 -2.40 -4.68 -5.25
C VAL A 104 -2.94 -5.65 -6.30
N TYR A 105 -4.17 -6.14 -6.14
CA TYR A 105 -4.78 -7.01 -7.14
C TYR A 105 -5.10 -6.26 -8.45
N SER A 106 -5.50 -4.99 -8.35
CA SER A 106 -5.75 -4.11 -9.49
C SER A 106 -4.49 -3.87 -10.31
N GLU A 107 -3.31 -3.79 -9.69
CA GLU A 107 -2.01 -3.73 -10.39
C GLU A 107 -1.85 -4.94 -11.33
N HIS A 108 -2.17 -6.14 -10.84
CA HIS A 108 -2.07 -7.37 -11.63
C HIS A 108 -3.02 -7.36 -12.83
N ILE A 109 -4.25 -6.91 -12.62
CA ILE A 109 -5.23 -6.79 -13.70
C ILE A 109 -4.80 -5.70 -14.70
N PHE A 110 -4.29 -4.57 -14.22
CA PHE A 110 -3.80 -3.48 -15.06
C PHE A 110 -2.71 -3.95 -16.02
N VAL A 111 -1.74 -4.72 -15.53
CA VAL A 111 -0.70 -5.28 -16.41
C VAL A 111 -1.31 -6.25 -17.43
N LYS A 112 -2.22 -7.14 -17.02
CA LYS A 112 -2.90 -8.05 -17.95
C LYS A 112 -3.72 -7.31 -18.99
N ALA A 113 -4.38 -6.21 -18.63
CA ALA A 113 -5.14 -5.39 -19.55
C ALA A 113 -4.24 -4.77 -20.63
N LEU A 114 -2.97 -4.48 -20.32
CA LEU A 114 -2.01 -3.94 -21.27
C LEU A 114 -1.36 -4.98 -22.20
N PHE A 115 -1.20 -6.23 -21.79
CA PHE A 115 -0.40 -7.20 -22.55
C PHE A 115 -1.16 -8.45 -23.02
N SER A 116 -2.32 -8.76 -22.44
CA SER A 116 -3.10 -9.94 -22.83
C SER A 116 -3.95 -9.73 -24.09
N LYS A 117 -4.44 -10.82 -24.67
CA LYS A 117 -5.38 -10.80 -25.80
C LYS A 117 -6.79 -10.35 -25.38
N SER A 118 -7.23 -10.69 -24.16
CA SER A 118 -8.57 -10.39 -23.65
C SER A 118 -8.65 -9.03 -22.93
N LYS A 119 -8.26 -7.96 -23.64
CA LYS A 119 -8.07 -6.61 -23.05
C LYS A 119 -9.35 -6.04 -22.45
N ASN A 120 -10.48 -6.12 -23.16
CA ASN A 120 -11.76 -5.56 -22.71
C ASN A 120 -12.26 -6.24 -21.43
N LYS A 121 -12.01 -7.55 -21.29
CA LYS A 121 -12.33 -8.28 -20.05
C LYS A 121 -11.54 -7.72 -18.87
N TYR A 122 -10.22 -7.54 -19.02
CA TYR A 122 -9.41 -7.02 -17.93
C TYR A 122 -9.65 -5.52 -17.67
N LEU A 123 -10.05 -4.74 -18.68
CA LEU A 123 -10.53 -3.37 -18.49
C LEU A 123 -11.81 -3.35 -17.65
N PHE A 124 -12.74 -4.27 -17.93
CA PHE A 124 -13.96 -4.44 -17.15
C PHE A 124 -13.66 -4.85 -15.70
N ASP A 125 -12.83 -5.88 -15.51
CA ASP A 125 -12.40 -6.35 -14.19
C ASP A 125 -11.73 -5.20 -13.40
N LEU A 126 -10.82 -4.46 -14.03
CA LEU A 126 -10.15 -3.32 -13.41
C LEU A 126 -11.14 -2.24 -12.99
N SER A 127 -12.10 -1.92 -13.86
CA SER A 127 -13.12 -0.90 -13.58
C SER A 127 -14.03 -1.34 -12.43
N ILE A 128 -14.36 -2.63 -12.30
CA ILE A 128 -15.07 -3.17 -11.11
C ILE A 128 -14.27 -2.92 -9.84
N PHE A 129 -12.99 -3.30 -9.80
CA PHE A 129 -12.20 -3.15 -8.57
C PHE A 129 -12.02 -1.69 -8.16
N ILE A 130 -11.78 -0.78 -9.12
CA ILE A 130 -11.74 0.65 -8.81
C ILE A 130 -13.11 1.15 -8.33
N SER A 131 -14.21 0.69 -8.93
CA SER A 131 -15.57 1.06 -8.49
C SER A 131 -15.83 0.62 -7.05
N ILE A 132 -15.37 -0.57 -6.66
CA ILE A 132 -15.48 -1.05 -5.28
C ILE A 132 -14.65 -0.18 -4.32
N ILE A 133 -13.44 0.22 -4.71
CA ILE A 133 -12.60 1.12 -3.89
C ILE A 133 -13.31 2.45 -3.64
N VAL A 134 -13.95 3.01 -4.67
CA VAL A 134 -14.69 4.29 -4.58
C VAL A 134 -15.82 4.26 -3.56
N LEU A 135 -16.42 3.08 -3.30
CA LEU A 135 -17.47 2.94 -2.29
C LEU A 135 -16.98 3.26 -0.87
N PHE A 136 -15.69 3.06 -0.59
CA PHE A 136 -15.13 3.37 0.73
C PHE A 136 -14.91 4.86 0.95
N ASN A 137 -14.57 5.60 -0.11
CA ASN A 137 -14.35 7.04 -0.05
C ASN A 137 -14.40 7.64 -1.46
N ILE A 138 -15.25 8.64 -1.65
CA ILE A 138 -15.44 9.34 -2.91
C ILE A 138 -14.15 10.03 -3.43
N ALA A 139 -13.22 10.41 -2.58
CA ALA A 139 -11.91 10.93 -2.98
C ALA A 139 -11.09 9.92 -3.81
N LEU A 140 -11.38 8.62 -3.66
CA LEU A 140 -10.73 7.55 -4.40
C LEU A 140 -11.21 7.44 -5.86
N LEU A 141 -12.17 8.26 -6.30
CA LEU A 141 -12.54 8.41 -7.72
C LEU A 141 -11.33 8.69 -8.62
N ILE A 142 -10.30 9.35 -8.08
CA ILE A 142 -9.07 9.65 -8.81
C ILE A 142 -8.34 8.39 -9.31
N PHE A 143 -8.57 7.22 -8.70
CA PHE A 143 -8.01 5.94 -9.15
C PHE A 143 -8.58 5.45 -10.49
N TYR A 144 -9.66 6.03 -11.01
CA TYR A 144 -10.12 5.76 -12.38
C TYR A 144 -9.11 6.15 -13.46
N VAL A 145 -8.05 6.90 -13.11
CA VAL A 145 -6.92 7.12 -14.00
C VAL A 145 -6.34 5.79 -14.54
N PHE A 146 -6.38 4.70 -13.77
CA PHE A 146 -5.85 3.40 -14.19
C PHE A 146 -6.58 2.80 -15.39
N PRO A 147 -7.90 2.53 -15.33
CA PRO A 147 -8.64 2.06 -16.48
C PRO A 147 -8.60 3.07 -17.65
N ILE A 148 -8.59 4.37 -17.39
CA ILE A 148 -8.42 5.40 -18.44
C ILE A 148 -7.09 5.21 -19.19
N ILE A 149 -5.98 5.01 -18.47
CA ILE A 149 -4.67 4.75 -19.09
C ILE A 149 -4.70 3.49 -19.96
N VAL A 150 -5.39 2.44 -19.52
CA VAL A 150 -5.54 1.21 -20.32
C VAL A 150 -6.26 1.51 -21.63
N VAL A 151 -7.38 2.23 -21.58
CA VAL A 151 -8.15 2.62 -22.78
C VAL A 151 -7.28 3.33 -23.79
N PHE A 152 -6.56 4.38 -23.36
CA PHE A 152 -5.71 5.18 -24.25
C PHE A 152 -4.50 4.40 -24.77
N LYS A 153 -3.76 3.69 -23.90
CA LYS A 153 -2.56 2.94 -24.33
C LYS A 153 -2.89 1.80 -25.29
N GLN A 154 -4.01 1.13 -25.08
CA GLN A 154 -4.42 -0.01 -25.91
C GLN A 154 -5.30 0.39 -27.11
N LYS A 155 -5.62 1.69 -27.25
CA LYS A 155 -6.50 2.24 -28.29
C LYS A 155 -7.88 1.56 -28.32
N LEU A 156 -8.45 1.33 -27.14
CA LEU A 156 -9.73 0.63 -26.94
C LEU A 156 -10.92 1.59 -27.07
N TYR A 157 -11.15 2.11 -28.28
CA TYR A 157 -12.18 3.13 -28.54
C TYR A 157 -13.48 2.56 -29.12
N ASP A 158 -13.65 1.24 -29.12
CA ASP A 158 -14.87 0.58 -29.56
C ASP A 158 -15.95 0.59 -28.47
N ILE A 159 -17.21 0.48 -28.89
CA ILE A 159 -18.38 0.47 -27.98
C ILE A 159 -18.24 -0.60 -26.89
N LYS A 160 -17.67 -1.77 -27.21
CA LYS A 160 -17.47 -2.84 -26.22
C LYS A 160 -16.52 -2.41 -25.10
N SER A 161 -15.48 -1.64 -25.42
CA SER A 161 -14.54 -1.12 -24.43
C SER A 161 -15.13 0.02 -23.62
N LEU A 162 -15.94 0.86 -24.25
CA LEU A 162 -16.70 1.90 -23.55
C LEU A 162 -17.69 1.28 -22.54
N ILE A 163 -18.40 0.22 -22.93
CA ILE A 163 -19.25 -0.55 -22.01
C ILE A 163 -18.39 -1.20 -20.92
N ALA A 164 -17.27 -1.82 -21.27
CA ALA A 164 -16.38 -2.44 -20.30
C ALA A 164 -15.89 -1.44 -19.22
N PHE A 165 -15.67 -0.19 -19.60
CA PHE A 165 -15.26 0.87 -18.68
C PHE A 165 -16.44 1.47 -17.89
N LEU A 166 -17.50 1.95 -18.57
CA LEU A 166 -18.57 2.71 -17.94
C LEU A 166 -19.56 1.84 -17.15
N PHE A 167 -19.77 0.59 -17.56
CA PHE A 167 -20.78 -0.25 -16.92
C PHE A 167 -20.48 -0.51 -15.44
N PRO A 168 -19.25 -0.91 -15.03
CA PRO A 168 -18.92 -1.05 -13.61
C PRO A 168 -19.05 0.25 -12.81
N ILE A 169 -18.66 1.38 -13.41
CA ILE A 169 -18.69 2.71 -12.77
C ILE A 169 -20.10 3.09 -12.34
N LEU A 170 -21.10 2.73 -13.15
CA LEU A 170 -22.50 3.01 -12.87
C LEU A 170 -23.13 1.91 -12.01
N LEU A 171 -22.90 0.65 -12.38
CA LEU A 171 -23.59 -0.49 -11.78
C LEU A 171 -23.15 -0.75 -10.34
N ILE A 172 -21.85 -0.69 -10.03
CA ILE A 172 -21.36 -1.03 -8.69
C ILE A 172 -21.90 -0.03 -7.65
N PRO A 173 -21.75 1.30 -7.80
CA PRO A 173 -22.39 2.25 -6.90
C PRO A 173 -23.91 2.08 -6.85
N PHE A 174 -24.58 1.87 -7.98
CA PHE A 174 -26.04 1.68 -8.01
C PHE A 174 -26.50 0.48 -7.17
N ILE A 175 -25.80 -0.66 -7.25
CA ILE A 175 -26.11 -1.84 -6.43
C ILE A 175 -25.88 -1.55 -4.95
N PHE A 176 -24.74 -0.96 -4.59
CA PHE A 176 -24.41 -0.74 -3.19
C PHE A 176 -25.24 0.36 -2.52
N TYR A 177 -25.63 1.41 -3.24
CA TYR A 177 -26.54 2.44 -2.72
C TYR A 177 -28.00 2.01 -2.71
N SER A 178 -28.40 1.00 -3.50
CA SER A 178 -29.75 0.45 -3.46
C SER A 178 -29.91 -0.66 -2.41
N LEU A 179 -28.83 -1.34 -2.00
CA LEU A 179 -28.86 -2.38 -0.95
C LEU A 179 -29.49 -1.95 0.40
N PRO A 180 -29.28 -0.73 0.92
CA PRO A 180 -29.93 -0.26 2.14
C PRO A 180 -31.46 -0.20 2.08
N SER A 181 -32.04 -0.15 0.88
CA SER A 181 -33.50 -0.22 0.70
C SER A 181 -34.06 -1.64 0.91
N ILE A 182 -33.18 -2.65 0.96
CA ILE A 182 -33.52 -4.07 1.05
C ILE A 182 -33.00 -4.69 2.36
N VAL A 183 -31.85 -4.23 2.87
CA VAL A 183 -31.18 -4.76 4.06
C VAL A 183 -30.91 -3.62 5.05
N PRO A 184 -31.12 -3.80 6.37
CA PRO A 184 -30.91 -2.76 7.38
C PRO A 184 -29.51 -2.12 7.31
N TYR A 185 -29.48 -0.79 7.45
CA TYR A 185 -28.31 0.08 7.29
C TYR A 185 -27.10 -0.34 8.16
N ASP A 186 -27.36 -0.93 9.33
CA ASP A 186 -26.35 -1.32 10.32
C ASP A 186 -25.39 -2.43 9.85
N LEU A 187 -25.76 -3.21 8.82
CA LEU A 187 -24.94 -4.32 8.30
C LEU A 187 -23.90 -3.89 7.26
N PHE A 188 -24.14 -2.78 6.54
CA PHE A 188 -23.29 -2.37 5.41
C PHE A 188 -22.59 -1.04 5.58
N GLY A 189 -22.93 -0.25 6.61
CA GLY A 189 -22.18 0.94 7.03
C GLY A 189 -21.60 1.74 5.86
N LEU A 190 -22.45 2.22 4.94
CA LEU A 190 -22.00 3.07 3.84
C LEU A 190 -21.33 4.32 4.45
N ALA A 191 -20.05 4.48 4.15
CA ALA A 191 -19.22 5.54 4.72
C ALA A 191 -19.83 6.91 4.45
N ASN A 192 -19.93 7.72 5.51
CA ASN A 192 -20.49 9.06 5.46
C ASN A 192 -19.54 9.98 4.67
N ASN A 193 -19.89 10.26 3.41
CA ASN A 193 -19.07 10.94 2.41
C ASN A 193 -19.08 12.47 2.55
N THR A 194 -18.67 13.00 3.71
CA THR A 194 -18.40 14.44 3.79
C THR A 194 -16.96 14.71 3.36
N PHE A 195 -16.79 15.45 2.26
CA PHE A 195 -15.49 15.99 1.84
C PHE A 195 -15.04 17.04 2.86
N ASN A 196 -14.37 16.61 3.93
CA ASN A 196 -13.72 17.52 4.84
C ASN A 196 -12.30 17.77 4.33
N ILE A 197 -12.14 18.77 3.46
CA ILE A 197 -10.82 19.14 2.95
C ILE A 197 -10.09 19.88 4.07
N GLN A 198 -9.10 19.22 4.65
CA GLN A 198 -8.18 19.83 5.61
C GLN A 198 -6.77 19.77 5.02
N PRO A 199 -6.41 20.75 4.16
CA PRO A 199 -5.09 20.79 3.56
C PRO A 199 -4.07 20.88 4.70
N TRP A 200 -3.10 19.98 4.69
CA TRP A 200 -1.97 19.96 5.61
C TRP A 200 -2.28 19.66 7.09
N GLY A 201 -3.40 20.13 7.67
CA GLY A 201 -3.80 19.87 9.06
C GLY A 201 -2.64 20.12 10.04
N TYR A 202 -2.01 21.29 9.97
CA TYR A 202 -0.70 21.58 10.60
C TYR A 202 -0.67 21.35 12.13
N SER A 203 -1.83 21.46 12.78
CA SER A 203 -1.99 21.20 14.21
C SER A 203 -1.89 19.72 14.60
N ASP A 204 -2.06 18.81 13.64
CA ASP A 204 -2.26 17.38 13.90
C ASP A 204 -1.06 16.53 13.41
N LEU A 205 0.01 17.19 12.96
CA LEU A 205 1.23 16.51 12.48
C LEU A 205 2.11 16.08 13.66
N THR A 206 2.45 14.80 13.67
CA THR A 206 3.37 14.18 14.63
C THR A 206 4.81 14.19 14.10
N ASN A 207 5.80 13.97 14.97
CA ASN A 207 7.18 13.78 14.52
C ASN A 207 7.32 12.57 13.57
N GLY A 208 6.49 11.55 13.78
CA GLY A 208 6.39 10.40 12.87
C GLY A 208 5.99 10.78 11.44
N ASP A 209 5.13 11.80 11.26
CA ASP A 209 4.74 12.27 9.92
C ASP A 209 5.91 12.88 9.16
N TRP A 210 6.81 13.60 9.84
CA TRP A 210 8.02 14.15 9.22
C TRP A 210 8.96 13.06 8.71
N ILE A 211 9.13 11.99 9.49
CA ILE A 211 9.89 10.81 9.04
C ILE A 211 9.22 10.17 7.84
N TRP A 212 7.88 10.07 7.86
CA TRP A 212 7.14 9.55 6.74
C TRP A 212 7.33 10.38 5.46
N PHE A 213 7.36 11.71 5.58
CA PHE A 213 7.68 12.59 4.45
C PHE A 213 9.08 12.34 3.87
N VAL A 214 10.07 12.01 4.70
CA VAL A 214 11.40 11.61 4.22
C VAL A 214 11.30 10.32 3.41
N ILE A 215 10.57 9.31 3.91
CA ILE A 215 10.34 8.06 3.19
C ILE A 215 9.64 8.31 1.84
N LEU A 216 8.57 9.10 1.83
CA LEU A 216 7.87 9.46 0.60
C LEU A 216 8.78 10.20 -0.38
N SER A 217 9.64 11.09 0.11
CA SER A 217 10.61 11.82 -0.71
C SER A 217 11.63 10.88 -1.36
N VAL A 218 12.13 9.90 -0.61
CA VAL A 218 13.00 8.85 -1.16
C VAL A 218 12.24 8.01 -2.20
N SER A 219 10.99 7.64 -1.94
CA SER A 219 10.17 6.91 -2.91
C SER A 219 9.94 7.70 -4.20
N ILE A 220 9.63 9.01 -4.09
CA ILE A 220 9.46 9.91 -5.25
C ILE A 220 10.78 10.02 -6.02
N TYR A 221 11.91 10.20 -5.33
CA TYR A 221 13.24 10.21 -5.95
C TYR A 221 13.49 8.96 -6.79
N VAL A 222 13.18 7.77 -6.26
CA VAL A 222 13.30 6.51 -7.00
C VAL A 222 12.47 6.53 -8.28
N THR A 223 11.23 7.05 -8.22
CA THR A 223 10.36 7.10 -9.41
C THR A 223 10.95 7.95 -10.56
N ILE A 224 11.70 9.00 -10.22
CA ILE A 224 12.27 9.95 -11.19
C ILE A 224 13.57 9.40 -11.77
N PHE A 225 14.46 8.89 -10.92
CA PHE A 225 15.84 8.58 -11.30
C PHE A 225 16.08 7.11 -11.64
N ILE A 226 15.25 6.19 -11.16
CA ILE A 226 15.44 4.74 -11.37
C ILE A 226 14.38 4.23 -12.34
N ARG A 227 14.76 4.01 -13.60
CA ARG A 227 13.84 3.48 -14.62
C ARG A 227 13.97 1.95 -14.77
N PRO A 228 12.86 1.19 -14.71
CA PRO A 228 12.89 -0.25 -14.93
C PRO A 228 13.16 -0.59 -16.40
N LYS A 229 13.92 -1.67 -16.64
CA LYS A 229 14.13 -2.23 -17.98
C LYS A 229 13.07 -3.30 -18.29
N GLY A 230 12.35 -3.15 -19.41
CA GLY A 230 11.35 -4.11 -19.91
C GLY A 230 9.89 -3.64 -19.77
N ASN A 231 9.06 -3.95 -20.77
CA ASN A 231 7.72 -3.36 -20.93
C ASN A 231 6.76 -3.68 -19.76
N GLU A 232 6.73 -4.92 -19.28
CA GLU A 232 5.82 -5.30 -18.19
C GLU A 232 6.29 -4.84 -16.80
N LYS A 233 7.62 -4.78 -16.57
CA LYS A 233 8.21 -4.15 -15.38
C LYS A 233 7.89 -2.66 -15.36
N SER A 234 8.00 -2.02 -16.52
CA SER A 234 7.66 -0.60 -16.69
C SER A 234 6.19 -0.33 -16.40
N SER A 235 5.27 -1.22 -16.79
CA SER A 235 3.84 -1.05 -16.46
C SER A 235 3.50 -1.24 -14.98
N ALA A 236 4.12 -2.19 -14.27
CA ALA A 236 3.97 -2.28 -12.80
C ALA A 236 4.51 -1.04 -12.11
N PHE A 237 5.72 -0.64 -12.50
CA PHE A 237 6.37 0.53 -11.96
C PHE A 237 5.52 1.78 -12.19
N LEU A 238 4.92 1.93 -13.37
CA LEU A 238 3.97 3.01 -13.67
C LEU A 238 2.76 2.96 -12.74
N PHE A 239 2.16 1.78 -12.52
CA PHE A 239 1.02 1.63 -11.61
C PHE A 239 1.38 2.05 -10.19
N MET A 240 2.48 1.52 -9.65
CA MET A 240 2.98 1.89 -8.32
C MET A 240 3.34 3.37 -8.22
N THR A 241 3.87 3.96 -9.29
CA THR A 241 4.24 5.39 -9.34
C THR A 241 3.00 6.27 -9.24
N ILE A 242 1.99 5.99 -10.06
CA ILE A 242 0.72 6.72 -10.03
C ILE A 242 0.05 6.53 -8.67
N TRP A 243 0.01 5.31 -8.15
CA TRP A 243 -0.52 5.04 -6.82
C TRP A 243 0.21 5.87 -5.75
N LEU A 244 1.54 5.92 -5.75
CA LEU A 244 2.31 6.75 -4.82
C LEU A 244 1.87 8.22 -4.87
N TYR A 245 1.82 8.81 -6.07
CA TYR A 245 1.45 10.22 -6.24
C TYR A 245 0.01 10.49 -5.81
N LEU A 246 -0.94 9.63 -6.20
CA LEU A 246 -2.33 9.76 -5.78
C LEU A 246 -2.48 9.66 -4.26
N SER A 247 -1.81 8.69 -3.64
CA SER A 247 -1.79 8.54 -2.18
C SER A 247 -1.18 9.76 -1.50
N PHE A 248 -0.12 10.33 -2.06
CA PHE A 248 0.47 11.58 -1.56
C PHE A 248 -0.51 12.74 -1.65
N PHE A 249 -1.18 12.94 -2.79
CA PHE A 249 -2.18 14.01 -2.95
C PHE A 249 -3.36 13.84 -2.00
N ILE A 250 -3.91 12.63 -1.89
CA ILE A 250 -5.03 12.32 -1.00
C ILE A 250 -4.62 12.55 0.46
N GLY A 251 -3.45 12.07 0.87
CA GLY A 251 -2.90 12.29 2.20
C GLY A 251 -2.69 13.78 2.48
N PHE A 252 -2.01 14.49 1.58
CA PHE A 252 -1.72 15.91 1.71
C PHE A 252 -2.98 16.78 1.86
N LEU A 253 -4.02 16.50 1.07
CA LEU A 253 -5.30 17.22 1.13
C LEU A 253 -6.18 16.81 2.32
N GLY A 254 -5.77 15.81 3.10
CA GLY A 254 -6.57 15.30 4.22
C GLY A 254 -7.85 14.60 3.78
N LEU A 255 -7.88 14.05 2.57
CA LEU A 255 -9.08 13.45 1.99
C LEU A 255 -9.34 12.01 2.45
N ASN A 256 -8.42 11.44 3.24
CA ASN A 256 -8.59 10.12 3.84
C ASN A 256 -9.41 10.22 5.12
N LEU A 257 -10.29 9.23 5.33
CA LEU A 257 -11.05 9.05 6.56
C LEU A 257 -10.06 8.87 7.75
N ASP A 258 -10.19 9.69 8.78
CA ASP A 258 -9.57 9.52 10.11
C ASP A 258 -8.02 9.56 10.21
N GLN A 259 -7.52 9.26 11.41
CA GLN A 259 -6.14 9.44 11.92
C GLN A 259 -5.02 8.63 11.22
N GLU A 260 -5.31 7.94 10.10
CA GLU A 260 -4.31 7.20 9.32
C GLU A 260 -4.19 7.79 7.91
N ARG A 261 -3.80 9.07 7.86
CA ARG A 261 -3.69 9.91 6.66
C ARG A 261 -2.88 9.28 5.54
N TRP A 262 -1.85 8.51 5.89
CA TRP A 262 -0.81 8.06 4.99
C TRP A 262 -0.89 6.59 4.56
N LEU A 263 -1.83 5.82 5.10
CA LEU A 263 -1.82 4.35 4.96
C LEU A 263 -1.93 3.91 3.49
N LEU A 264 -2.64 4.67 2.67
CA LEU A 264 -2.76 4.39 1.23
C LEU A 264 -1.40 4.47 0.49
N GLY A 265 -0.44 5.21 1.02
CA GLY A 265 0.92 5.34 0.47
C GLY A 265 1.88 4.25 0.93
N PHE A 266 1.50 3.42 1.91
CA PHE A 266 2.38 2.42 2.52
C PHE A 266 2.97 1.44 1.50
N VAL A 267 2.11 0.81 0.70
CA VAL A 267 2.51 -0.22 -0.28
C VAL A 267 3.44 0.34 -1.36
N PRO A 268 3.09 1.42 -2.07
CA PRO A 268 4.00 1.96 -3.07
C PRO A 268 5.29 2.51 -2.44
N ALA A 269 5.25 3.06 -1.23
CA ALA A 269 6.47 3.47 -0.53
C ALA A 269 7.40 2.28 -0.22
N ALA A 270 6.84 1.17 0.29
CA ALA A 270 7.59 -0.06 0.55
C ALA A 270 8.18 -0.67 -0.73
N PHE A 271 7.44 -0.61 -1.83
CA PHE A 271 7.92 -1.04 -3.14
C PHE A 271 9.11 -0.19 -3.60
N PHE A 272 8.99 1.13 -3.65
CA PHE A 272 10.07 1.99 -4.14
C PHE A 272 11.28 2.04 -3.20
N PHE A 273 11.08 1.90 -1.89
CA PHE A 273 12.19 1.76 -0.96
C PHE A 273 12.94 0.44 -1.15
N GLY A 274 12.24 -0.65 -1.52
CA GLY A 274 12.86 -1.90 -1.96
C GLY A 274 13.73 -1.72 -3.20
N VAL A 275 13.20 -1.00 -4.21
CA VAL A 275 13.95 -0.64 -5.41
C VAL A 275 15.18 0.23 -5.08
N PHE A 276 15.07 1.17 -4.14
CA PHE A 276 16.19 1.99 -3.68
C PHE A 276 17.32 1.13 -3.10
N ILE A 277 17.00 0.23 -2.16
CA ILE A 277 17.98 -0.65 -1.53
C ILE A 277 18.61 -1.59 -2.56
N GLU A 278 17.80 -2.17 -3.46
CA GLU A 278 18.30 -3.11 -4.46
C GLU A 278 19.33 -2.47 -5.40
N ASN A 279 19.17 -1.19 -5.74
CA ASN A 279 20.08 -0.45 -6.63
C ASN A 279 21.38 0.04 -5.95
N MET A 280 21.57 -0.17 -4.65
CA MET A 280 22.84 0.16 -4.00
C MET A 280 23.96 -0.79 -4.49
N LYS A 281 25.15 -0.23 -4.75
CA LYS A 281 26.25 -0.97 -5.40
C LYS A 281 26.85 -2.10 -4.56
N SER A 282 26.85 -1.98 -3.24
CA SER A 282 27.54 -2.91 -2.33
C SER A 282 26.57 -3.49 -1.31
N ASP A 283 26.65 -4.80 -1.10
CA ASP A 283 25.87 -5.49 -0.08
C ASP A 283 26.27 -5.04 1.34
N HIS A 284 27.50 -4.58 1.54
CA HIS A 284 27.91 -3.95 2.80
C HIS A 284 27.11 -2.67 3.03
N LEU A 285 27.03 -1.78 2.03
CA LEU A 285 26.26 -0.53 2.14
C LEU A 285 24.78 -0.80 2.40
N LYS A 286 24.18 -1.77 1.69
CA LYS A 286 22.79 -2.18 1.93
C LYS A 286 22.56 -2.63 3.36
N ASN A 287 23.41 -3.53 3.87
CA ASN A 287 23.31 -4.02 5.25
C ASN A 287 23.46 -2.88 6.26
N SER A 288 24.44 -1.98 6.06
CA SER A 288 24.66 -0.84 6.94
C SER A 288 23.47 0.11 6.96
N VAL A 289 22.90 0.44 5.79
CA VAL A 289 21.72 1.32 5.71
C VAL A 289 20.53 0.67 6.40
N ILE A 290 20.21 -0.59 6.11
CA ILE A 290 19.08 -1.30 6.74
C ILE A 290 19.25 -1.32 8.26
N PHE A 291 20.44 -1.67 8.75
CA PHE A 291 20.72 -1.80 10.18
C PHE A 291 20.67 -0.47 10.91
N LEU A 292 21.34 0.57 10.39
CA LEU A 292 21.31 1.92 10.96
C LEU A 292 19.90 2.50 10.95
N ALA A 293 19.17 2.33 9.84
CA ALA A 293 17.81 2.80 9.70
C ALA A 293 16.87 2.12 10.71
N ALA A 294 17.02 0.81 10.93
CA ALA A 294 16.26 0.08 11.95
C ALA A 294 16.57 0.57 13.36
N ILE A 295 17.85 0.68 13.75
CA ILE A 295 18.25 1.17 15.09
C ILE A 295 17.77 2.59 15.32
N PHE A 296 18.01 3.48 14.36
CA PHE A 296 17.57 4.87 14.44
C PHE A 296 16.07 4.95 14.70
N MET A 297 15.27 4.15 13.97
CA MET A 297 13.83 4.16 14.15
C MET A 297 13.35 3.53 15.45
N VAL A 298 14.01 2.48 15.94
CA VAL A 298 13.70 1.91 17.26
C VAL A 298 13.88 3.00 18.32
N ILE A 299 15.03 3.67 18.31
CA ILE A 299 15.33 4.76 19.25
C ILE A 299 14.33 5.91 19.08
N PHE A 300 14.06 6.33 17.85
CA PHE A 300 13.09 7.38 17.57
C PHE A 300 11.70 7.03 18.13
N LYS A 301 11.20 5.80 17.92
CA LYS A 301 9.90 5.38 18.44
C LYS A 301 9.87 5.40 19.97
N LEU A 302 10.95 5.00 20.64
CA LEU A 302 11.01 5.07 22.09
C LEU A 302 10.94 6.52 22.62
N PHE A 303 11.60 7.47 21.94
CA PHE A 303 11.50 8.90 22.27
C PHE A 303 10.13 9.50 21.94
N ASP A 304 9.59 9.21 20.76
CA ASP A 304 8.31 9.76 20.27
C ASP A 304 7.12 9.34 21.15
N PHE A 305 7.22 8.17 21.79
CA PHE A 305 6.24 7.65 22.74
C PHE A 305 6.60 7.91 24.22
N GLU A 306 7.60 8.75 24.50
CA GLU A 306 8.03 9.14 25.86
C GLU A 306 8.41 7.95 26.77
N ILE A 307 8.99 6.89 26.20
CA ILE A 307 9.51 5.74 26.97
C ILE A 307 10.94 6.00 27.47
N LEU A 308 11.73 6.69 26.64
CA LEU A 308 13.08 7.19 26.93
C LEU A 308 13.05 8.71 27.02
#